data_AF-A0A7Z9RXG5-F1
#
_entry.id   AF-A0A7Z9RXG5-F1
#
_cell.length_a   1.000
_cell.length_b   1.000
_cell.length_c   1.000
_cell.angle_alpha   90.00
_cell.angle_beta   90.00
_cell.angle_gamma   90.00
#
_symmetry.space_group_name_H-M   'P 1'
#
loop_
_entity.id
_entity.type
_entity.pdbx_description
1 polymer ?
#
loop_
_entity_poly.entity_id
_entity_poly.type
_entity_poly.pdbx_seq_one_letter_code
_entity_poly.pdbx_strand_id
1 'polypeptide(L)'
;MSLLGFLRQGYRRWKLRLRARRILRGLFQQPDRLQGTSLKPVHFGRCDIVEIEQSDDEVRSITFEILRHPRPHPFSRQYHLVAERWSVVLPHGKPRRCGSVNLSRLRGGDGEPPGSFP
;
A
#
# COMPACT_ATOMS: atom_id res chain seq x y z
N MET A 1 -32.93 -0.08 -7.33
CA MET A 1 -32.05 -0.55 -6.21
C MET A 1 -32.33 0.31 -4.99
N SER A 2 -32.57 -0.27 -3.80
CA SER A 2 -32.99 0.49 -2.61
C SER A 2 -31.83 1.11 -1.84
N LEU A 3 -32.07 2.24 -1.17
CA LEU A 3 -31.11 2.98 -0.33
C LEU A 3 -30.45 2.08 0.75
N LEU A 4 -31.23 1.15 1.31
CA LEU A 4 -30.78 0.14 2.28
C LEU A 4 -29.73 -0.83 1.71
N GLY A 5 -29.84 -1.18 0.42
CA GLY A 5 -28.86 -1.99 -0.28
C GLY A 5 -27.49 -1.31 -0.39
N PHE A 6 -27.48 -0.01 -0.71
CA PHE A 6 -26.26 0.79 -0.80
C PHE A 6 -25.57 0.95 0.57
N LEU A 7 -26.33 1.23 1.62
CA LEU A 7 -25.79 1.34 2.99
C LEU A 7 -25.18 0.01 3.46
N ARG A 8 -25.87 -1.11 3.20
CA ARG A 8 -25.38 -2.45 3.57
C ARG A 8 -24.10 -2.82 2.81
N GLN A 9 -24.00 -2.46 1.53
CA GLN A 9 -22.80 -2.69 0.72
C GLN A 9 -21.62 -1.82 1.18
N GLY A 10 -21.87 -0.54 1.48
CA GLY A 10 -20.87 0.37 2.02
C GLY A 10 -20.31 -0.12 3.36
N TYR A 11 -21.18 -0.55 4.27
CA TYR A 11 -20.79 -1.10 5.56
C TYR A 11 -19.95 -2.37 5.44
N ARG A 12 -20.33 -3.30 4.54
CA ARG A 12 -19.55 -4.51 4.24
C ARG A 12 -18.14 -4.16 3.74
N ARG A 13 -18.03 -3.22 2.79
CA ARG A 13 -16.74 -2.77 2.25
C ARG A 13 -15.88 -2.09 3.31
N TRP A 14 -16.48 -1.29 4.18
CA TRP A 14 -15.78 -0.64 5.30
C TRP A 14 -15.25 -1.67 6.31
N LYS A 15 -16.08 -2.63 6.72
CA LYS A 15 -15.65 -3.75 7.60
C LYS A 15 -14.49 -4.54 6.99
N LEU A 16 -14.58 -4.85 5.70
CA LEU A 16 -13.53 -5.57 4.98
C LEU A 16 -12.21 -4.79 4.98
N ARG A 17 -12.24 -3.49 4.68
CA ARG A 17 -11.04 -2.63 4.74
C ARG A 17 -10.45 -2.56 6.14
N LEU A 18 -11.26 -2.46 7.19
CA LEU A 18 -10.77 -2.50 8.58
C LEU A 18 -10.08 -3.82 8.92
N ARG A 19 -10.67 -4.95 8.52
CA ARG A 19 -10.08 -6.28 8.74
C ARG A 19 -8.76 -6.43 8.01
N ALA A 20 -8.71 -6.07 6.73
CA ALA A 20 -7.48 -6.09 5.93
C ALA A 20 -6.39 -5.18 6.53
N ARG A 21 -6.76 -3.99 7.02
CA ARG A 21 -5.82 -3.08 7.69
C ARG A 21 -5.26 -3.66 8.98
N ARG A 22 -6.07 -4.39 9.76
CA ARG A 22 -5.60 -5.10 10.97
C ARG A 22 -4.63 -6.23 10.61
N ILE A 23 -4.93 -7.01 9.57
CA ILE A 23 -4.03 -8.07 9.09
C ILE A 23 -2.70 -7.49 8.63
N LEU A 24 -2.73 -6.44 7.80
CA LEU A 24 -1.51 -5.76 7.35
C LEU A 24 -0.72 -5.20 8.53
N ARG A 25 -1.37 -4.61 9.53
CA ARG A 25 -0.68 -4.14 10.74
C ARG A 25 0.09 -5.27 11.42
N GLY A 26 -0.54 -6.43 11.59
CA GLY A 26 0.11 -7.61 12.17
C GLY A 26 1.29 -8.09 11.33
N LEU A 27 1.15 -8.10 10.00
CA LEU A 27 2.24 -8.44 9.09
C LEU A 27 3.44 -7.48 9.23
N PHE A 28 3.19 -6.16 9.30
CA PHE A 28 4.25 -5.16 9.45
C PHE A 28 4.92 -5.18 10.83
N GLN A 29 4.30 -5.80 11.83
CA GLN A 29 4.87 -6.03 13.15
C GLN A 29 5.73 -7.31 13.23
N GLN A 30 5.85 -8.09 12.15
CA GLN A 30 6.60 -9.34 12.09
C GLN A 30 7.82 -9.19 11.16
N PRO A 31 9.02 -8.83 11.68
CA PRO A 31 10.21 -8.59 10.86
C PRO A 31 10.57 -9.74 9.91
N ASP A 32 10.42 -10.98 10.36
CA ASP A 32 10.74 -12.18 9.57
C ASP A 32 9.90 -12.31 8.29
N ARG A 33 8.67 -11.78 8.31
CA ARG A 33 7.79 -11.73 7.14
C ARG A 33 8.18 -10.65 6.15
N LEU A 34 8.86 -9.60 6.61
CA LEU A 34 9.37 -8.51 5.78
C LEU A 34 10.79 -8.80 5.26
N GLN A 35 11.49 -9.78 5.84
CA GLN A 35 12.85 -10.13 5.45
C GLN A 35 12.94 -10.45 3.95
N GLY A 36 13.95 -9.86 3.29
CA GLY A 36 14.15 -9.98 1.84
C GLY A 36 13.34 -8.96 1.03
N THR A 37 12.56 -8.11 1.68
CA THR A 37 11.87 -6.98 1.03
C THR A 37 12.49 -5.65 1.45
N SER A 38 12.15 -4.58 0.72
CA SER A 38 12.49 -3.21 1.11
C SER A 38 11.50 -2.62 2.14
N LEU A 39 10.54 -3.41 2.64
CA LEU A 39 9.53 -2.97 3.60
C LEU A 39 10.10 -2.93 5.01
N LYS A 40 9.65 -1.95 5.81
CA LYS A 40 9.99 -1.77 7.21
C LYS A 40 8.72 -1.57 8.01
N PRO A 41 8.68 -1.90 9.32
CA PRO A 41 7.51 -1.69 10.17
C PRO A 41 6.95 -0.26 10.08
N VAL A 42 7.84 0.74 10.03
CA VAL A 42 7.49 2.17 9.91
C VAL A 42 6.71 2.53 8.63
N HIS A 43 6.78 1.71 7.57
CA HIS A 43 6.05 1.99 6.33
C HIS A 43 4.54 1.76 6.46
N PHE A 44 4.07 1.04 7.48
CA PHE A 44 2.63 0.81 7.69
C PHE A 44 1.83 2.12 7.79
N GLY A 45 2.40 3.16 8.39
CA GLY A 45 1.77 4.48 8.50
C GLY A 45 1.51 5.15 7.15
N ARG A 46 2.22 4.73 6.09
CA ARG A 46 2.12 5.26 4.72
C ARG A 46 1.50 4.26 3.74
N CYS A 47 0.86 3.22 4.27
CA CYS A 47 0.29 2.12 3.51
C CYS A 47 -1.20 2.38 3.23
N ASP A 48 -1.58 2.30 1.95
CA ASP A 48 -2.97 2.29 1.51
C ASP A 48 -3.34 0.96 0.85
N ILE A 49 -4.57 0.51 1.07
CA ILE A 49 -5.09 -0.75 0.55
C ILE A 49 -5.75 -0.47 -0.81
N VAL A 50 -5.19 -1.07 -1.84
CA VAL A 50 -5.64 -0.97 -3.23
C VAL A 50 -6.76 -1.98 -3.49
N GLU A 51 -6.51 -3.24 -3.13
CA GLU A 51 -7.41 -4.35 -3.44
C GLU A 51 -7.41 -5.39 -2.32
N ILE A 52 -8.55 -6.05 -2.17
CA ILE A 52 -8.76 -7.11 -1.19
C ILE A 52 -9.47 -8.25 -1.91
N GLU A 53 -8.78 -9.37 -2.08
CA GLU A 53 -9.42 -10.60 -2.56
C GLU A 53 -9.92 -11.40 -1.37
N GLN A 54 -11.18 -11.82 -1.43
CA GLN A 54 -11.80 -12.63 -0.40
C GLN A 54 -12.53 -13.83 -1.01
N SER A 55 -12.56 -14.94 -0.29
CA SER A 55 -13.43 -16.08 -0.56
C SER A 55 -14.31 -16.28 0.66
N ASP A 56 -15.62 -16.35 0.44
CA ASP A 56 -16.64 -16.42 1.49
C ASP A 56 -16.50 -15.24 2.48
N ASP A 57 -15.83 -15.46 3.62
CA ASP A 57 -15.52 -14.46 4.64
C ASP A 57 -14.03 -14.44 5.03
N GLU A 58 -13.15 -15.03 4.22
CA GLU A 58 -11.71 -15.03 4.47
C GLU A 58 -10.98 -14.14 3.47
N VAL A 59 -10.12 -13.25 3.99
CA VAL A 59 -9.22 -12.45 3.16
C VAL A 59 -8.10 -13.34 2.66
N ARG A 60 -8.07 -13.58 1.34
CA ARG A 60 -7.11 -14.47 0.67
C ARG A 60 -5.85 -13.72 0.25
N SER A 61 -6.01 -12.49 -0.23
CA SER A 61 -4.88 -11.64 -0.58
C SER A 61 -5.19 -10.17 -0.31
N ILE A 62 -4.13 -9.40 -0.10
CA ILE A 62 -4.21 -7.95 0.04
C ILE A 62 -3.18 -7.33 -0.89
N THR A 63 -3.65 -6.46 -1.79
CA THR A 63 -2.78 -5.57 -2.56
C THR A 63 -2.79 -4.21 -1.91
N PHE A 64 -1.60 -3.70 -1.60
CA PHE A 64 -1.40 -2.42 -0.96
C PHE A 64 -0.28 -1.64 -1.63
N GLU A 65 -0.26 -0.34 -1.40
CA GLU A 65 0.79 0.54 -1.89
C GLU A 65 1.42 1.36 -0.77
N ILE A 66 2.69 1.67 -0.94
CA ILE A 66 3.42 2.59 -0.07
C ILE A 66 4.00 3.72 -0.91
N LEU A 67 3.87 4.95 -0.41
CA LEU A 67 4.50 6.10 -1.02
C LEU A 67 5.98 6.16 -0.64
N ARG A 68 6.83 6.24 -1.67
CA ARG A 68 8.27 6.41 -1.54
C ARG A 68 8.73 7.67 -2.25
N HIS A 69 9.73 8.27 -1.64
CA HIS A 69 10.59 9.29 -2.25
C HIS A 69 11.98 8.67 -2.40
N PRO A 70 12.25 7.89 -3.47
CA PRO A 70 13.61 7.50 -3.80
C PRO A 70 14.51 8.74 -3.83
N ARG A 71 15.72 8.61 -3.28
CA ARG A 71 16.72 9.69 -3.36
C ARG A 71 16.94 10.05 -4.84
N PRO A 72 17.10 11.34 -5.17
CA PRO A 72 17.46 11.75 -6.53
C PRO A 72 18.73 11.02 -6.97
N HIS A 73 18.81 10.69 -8.26
CA HIS A 73 20.08 10.19 -8.81
C HIS A 73 21.16 11.27 -8.65
N PRO A 74 22.43 10.92 -8.41
CA PRO A 74 23.50 11.92 -8.21
C PRO A 74 23.62 12.94 -9.35
N PHE A 75 23.21 12.56 -10.57
CA PHE A 75 23.29 13.38 -11.78
C PHE A 75 21.95 14.02 -12.19
N SER A 76 20.89 13.85 -11.39
CA SER A 76 19.57 14.43 -11.65
C SER A 76 18.97 14.97 -10.36
N ARG A 77 18.65 16.27 -10.32
CA ARG A 77 17.94 16.92 -9.21
C ARG A 77 16.44 16.55 -9.16
N GLN A 78 16.00 15.59 -9.98
CA GLN A 78 14.60 15.19 -10.07
C GLN A 78 14.19 14.39 -8.84
N TYR A 79 13.09 14.81 -8.21
CA TYR A 79 12.44 14.10 -7.13
C TYR A 79 11.28 13.28 -7.69
N HIS A 80 11.32 11.97 -7.46
CA HIS A 80 10.24 11.08 -7.86
C HIS A 80 9.40 10.71 -6.64
N LEU A 81 8.10 10.94 -6.73
CA LEU A 81 7.12 10.33 -5.86
C LEU A 81 6.67 9.04 -6.52
N VAL A 82 6.87 7.91 -5.84
CA VAL A 82 6.54 6.58 -6.37
C VAL A 82 5.58 5.88 -5.43
N ALA A 83 4.43 5.44 -5.95
CA ALA A 83 3.59 4.46 -5.27
C ALA A 83 4.13 3.07 -5.61
N GLU A 84 4.76 2.39 -4.66
CA GLU A 84 5.24 1.01 -4.84
C GLU A 84 4.13 0.04 -4.40
N ARG A 85 3.71 -0.85 -5.29
CA ARG A 85 2.60 -1.77 -5.07
C ARG A 85 3.10 -3.16 -4.70
N TRP A 86 2.46 -3.72 -3.69
CA TRP A 86 2.79 -5.00 -3.07
C TRP A 86 1.54 -5.85 -2.96
N SER A 87 1.69 -7.14 -3.19
CA SER A 87 0.65 -8.15 -2.94
C SER A 87 1.13 -9.12 -1.87
N VAL A 88 0.25 -9.53 -0.97
CA VAL A 88 0.52 -10.62 -0.03
C VAL A 88 -0.61 -11.62 -0.06
N VAL A 89 -0.27 -12.90 -0.21
CA VAL A 89 -1.18 -14.03 -0.04
C VAL A 89 -1.23 -14.40 1.44
N LEU A 90 -2.42 -14.62 1.98
CA LEU A 90 -2.65 -14.89 3.38
C LEU A 90 -2.98 -16.36 3.64
N PRO A 91 -2.79 -16.86 4.89
CA PRO A 91 -2.31 -16.11 6.05
C PRO A 91 -0.78 -16.02 6.15
N HIS A 92 -0.02 -16.83 5.40
CA HIS A 92 1.42 -17.03 5.63
C HIS A 92 2.38 -16.45 4.56
N GLY A 93 1.87 -15.90 3.46
CA GLY A 93 2.73 -15.40 2.39
C GLY A 93 3.61 -14.21 2.78
N LYS A 94 4.71 -14.02 2.07
CA LYS A 94 5.53 -12.81 2.18
C LYS A 94 5.05 -11.77 1.17
N PRO A 95 5.15 -10.46 1.47
CA PRO A 95 4.86 -9.43 0.50
C PRO A 95 5.75 -9.59 -0.74
N ARG A 96 5.14 -9.54 -1.92
CA ARG A 96 5.82 -9.53 -3.21
C ARG A 96 5.51 -8.22 -3.91
N ARG A 97 6.54 -7.60 -4.49
CA ARG A 97 6.34 -6.40 -5.30
C ARG A 97 5.61 -6.79 -6.58
N CYS A 98 4.49 -6.15 -6.87
CA CYS A 98 3.67 -6.43 -8.05
C CYS A 98 3.49 -5.21 -8.97
N GLY A 99 4.13 -4.08 -8.64
CA GLY A 99 4.19 -2.95 -9.54
C GLY A 99 4.72 -1.68 -8.88
N SER A 100 4.75 -0.60 -9.64
CA SER A 100 4.97 0.74 -9.12
C SER A 100 4.46 1.78 -10.10
N VAL A 101 3.99 2.91 -9.59
CA VAL A 101 3.54 4.05 -10.39
C VAL A 101 4.38 5.26 -10.02
N ASN A 102 5.00 5.90 -11.02
CA ASN A 102 5.69 7.18 -10.83
C ASN A 102 4.64 8.31 -10.87
N LEU A 103 4.27 8.80 -9.69
CA LEU A 103 3.25 9.83 -9.52
C LEU A 103 3.71 11.20 -10.01
N SER A 104 5.03 11.49 -9.97
CA SER A 104 5.57 12.73 -10.55
C SER A 104 5.32 12.76 -12.06
N ARG A 105 5.66 11.68 -12.77
CA ARG A 105 5.43 11.60 -14.23
C ARG A 105 3.96 11.74 -14.63
N LEU A 106 3.03 11.18 -13.84
CA LEU A 106 1.59 11.34 -14.10
C LEU A 106 1.09 12.77 -13.93
N ARG A 107 1.79 13.60 -13.15
CA ARG A 107 1.45 15.02 -12.94
C ARG A 107 2.09 15.96 -13.97
N GLY A 108 2.77 15.43 -14.99
CA GLY A 108 3.33 16.22 -16.10
C GLY A 108 4.69 16.86 -15.81
N GLY A 109 5.39 16.47 -14.75
CA GLY A 109 6.73 16.99 -14.43
C GLY A 109 7.38 16.27 -13.26
N ASP A 110 8.70 16.37 -13.13
CA ASP A 110 9.39 15.92 -11.91
C ASP A 110 8.91 16.75 -10.71
N GLY A 111 8.73 16.11 -9.57
CA GLY A 111 8.26 16.82 -8.37
C GLY A 111 9.33 17.80 -7.90
N GLU A 112 8.92 18.92 -7.30
CA GLU A 112 9.86 19.76 -6.57
C GLU A 112 10.44 18.98 -5.38
N PRO A 113 11.71 19.23 -4.99
CA PRO A 113 12.25 18.75 -3.74
C PRO A 113 11.25 19.04 -2.61
N PRO A 114 10.95 18.08 -1.70
CA PRO A 114 10.43 18.51 -0.42
C PRO A 114 11.49 19.43 0.16
N GLY A 115 11.13 20.72 0.33
CA GLY A 115 11.95 21.68 1.05
C GLY A 115 12.44 21.01 2.32
N SER A 116 13.75 21.09 2.54
CA SER A 116 14.44 20.57 3.72
C SER A 116 13.56 20.72 4.96
N PHE A 117 13.06 19.60 5.48
CA PHE A 117 12.42 19.60 6.79
C PHE A 117 13.47 20.08 7.79
N PRO A 118 13.15 21.08 8.64
CA PRO A 118 14.00 21.44 9.77
C PRO A 118 14.16 20.27 10.75
#